data_AF-A0A7Y4WBY4-F1
#
_entry.id   AF-A0A7Y4WBY4-F1
#
_cell.length_a   1.000
_cell.length_b   1.000
_cell.length_c   1.000
_cell.angle_alpha   90.00
_cell.angle_beta   90.00
_cell.angle_gamma   90.00
#
_symmetry.space_group_name_H-M   'P 1'
#
loop_
_entity.id
_entity.type
_entity.pdbx_description
1 polymer ?
#
loop_
_entity_poly.entity_id
_entity_poly.type
_entity_poly.pdbx_seq_one_letter_code
_entity_poly.pdbx_strand_id
1 'polypeptide(L)' 'MTYKNHKIKACSQHLGGDQWSPKALAWLSEGGRAPMKTLQGESHEVRDTEKKANEIALGKAKKWVDQHQ' A
#
# COMPACT_ATOMS: atom_id res chain seq x y z
N MET A 1 -6.55 2.68 -7.41
CA MET A 1 -5.87 2.62 -8.73
C MET A 1 -5.81 1.17 -9.17
N THR A 2 -5.88 0.89 -10.47
CA THR A 2 -5.65 -0.46 -11.01
C THR A 2 -4.24 -0.56 -11.59
N TYR A 3 -3.53 -1.65 -11.34
CA TYR A 3 -2.19 -1.95 -11.82
C TYR A 3 -2.07 -3.45 -12.09
N LYS A 4 -1.77 -3.84 -13.34
CA LYS A 4 -1.58 -5.25 -13.74
C LYS A 4 -2.66 -6.22 -13.24
N ASN A 5 -3.91 -5.92 -13.58
CA ASN A 5 -5.11 -6.64 -13.12
C ASN A 5 -5.36 -6.65 -11.59
N HIS A 6 -4.60 -5.88 -10.81
CA HIS A 6 -4.80 -5.70 -9.37
C HIS A 6 -5.31 -4.30 -9.04
N LYS A 7 -6.27 -4.20 -8.13
CA LYS A 7 -6.64 -2.94 -7.48
C LYS A 7 -5.69 -2.70 -6.31
N ILE A 8 -5.11 -1.50 -6.30
CA ILE A 8 -4.23 -0.99 -5.26
C ILE A 8 -4.90 0.23 -4.62
N LYS A 9 -4.89 0.25 -3.29
CA LYS A 9 -5.28 1.40 -2.48
C LYS A 9 -4.18 1.69 -1.48
N ALA A 10 -3.54 2.86 -1.58
CA ALA A 10 -2.69 3.36 -0.52
C ALA A 10 -3.57 3.98 0.58
N CYS A 11 -3.28 3.60 1.81
CA CYS A 11 -3.96 3.96 3.03
C CYS A 11 -2.90 4.11 4.12
N SER A 12 -2.13 5.20 4.15
CA SER A 12 -1.19 5.45 5.24
C SER A 12 -1.88 5.43 6.60
N GLN A 13 -1.18 4.95 7.61
CA GLN A 13 -1.65 4.91 8.99
C GLN A 13 -1.03 6.06 9.77
N HIS A 14 -1.88 6.91 10.37
CA HIS A 14 -1.41 7.94 11.29
C HIS A 14 -1.00 7.30 12.62
N LEU A 15 0.21 7.58 13.08
CA LEU A 15 0.78 7.07 14.33
C LEU A 15 0.74 8.10 15.47
N GLY A 16 0.37 9.34 15.18
CA GLY A 16 0.35 10.47 16.12
C GLY A 16 1.37 11.55 15.76
N GLY A 17 1.09 12.80 16.12
CA GLY A 17 1.90 13.96 15.68
C GLY A 17 2.01 14.04 14.16
N ASP A 18 3.20 14.28 13.64
CA ASP A 18 3.48 14.28 12.20
C ASP A 18 3.92 12.90 11.68
N GLN A 19 3.67 11.80 12.40
CA GLN A 19 4.14 10.48 12.00
C GLN A 19 3.09 9.68 11.22
N TRP A 20 3.46 9.28 10.00
CA TRP A 20 2.64 8.51 9.08
C TRP A 20 3.38 7.25 8.63
N SER A 21 2.81 6.08 8.92
CA SER A 21 3.32 4.80 8.44
C SER A 21 2.74 4.48 7.05
N PRO A 22 3.58 4.11 6.07
CA PRO A 22 3.10 3.62 4.77
C PRO A 22 2.22 2.39 4.96
N LYS A 23 1.07 2.34 4.30
CA LYS A 23 0.25 1.13 4.27
C LYS A 23 -0.57 1.09 2.99
N ALA A 24 -0.65 -0.08 2.38
CA ALA A 24 -1.40 -0.30 1.15
C ALA A 24 -2.19 -1.59 1.21
N LEU A 25 -3.23 -1.64 0.39
CA LEU A 25 -4.06 -2.80 0.14
C LEU A 25 -3.95 -3.13 -1.35
N ALA A 26 -3.64 -4.38 -1.67
CA ALA A 26 -3.61 -4.90 -3.05
C ALA A 26 -4.51 -6.14 -3.16
N TRP A 27 -5.33 -6.22 -4.20
CA TRP A 27 -6.22 -7.36 -4.45
C TRP A 27 -6.50 -7.48 -5.96
N LEU A 28 -6.87 -8.67 -6.45
CA LEU A 28 -7.22 -8.85 -7.86
C LEU A 28 -8.49 -8.07 -8.23
N SER A 29 -8.53 -7.54 -9.45
CA SER A 29 -9.66 -6.76 -9.95
C SER A 29 -10.85 -7.63 -10.32
N GLU A 30 -10.60 -8.88 -10.74
CA GLU A 30 -11.60 -9.85 -11.17
C GLU A 30 -11.64 -11.07 -10.24
N GLY A 31 -12.85 -11.63 -10.05
CA GLY A 31 -13.13 -12.69 -9.09
C GLY A 31 -13.44 -12.13 -7.70
N GLY A 32 -14.72 -12.05 -7.36
CA GLY A 32 -15.29 -11.28 -6.24
C GLY A 32 -14.86 -11.63 -4.80
N ARG A 33 -13.77 -12.39 -4.60
CA ARG A 33 -13.20 -12.77 -3.30
C ARG A 33 -11.68 -13.01 -3.33
N ALA A 34 -10.93 -12.34 -4.21
CA ALA A 34 -9.47 -12.43 -4.12
C ALA A 34 -8.98 -11.93 -2.75
N PRO A 35 -8.09 -12.67 -2.06
CA PRO A 35 -7.61 -12.28 -0.75
C PRO A 35 -6.94 -10.92 -0.82
N MET A 36 -7.41 -9.97 -0.02
CA MET A 36 -6.83 -8.65 0.07
C MET A 36 -5.50 -8.74 0.82
N LYS A 37 -4.41 -8.45 0.12
CA LYS A 37 -3.09 -8.36 0.74
C LYS A 37 -2.94 -6.99 1.37
N THR A 38 -2.71 -6.97 2.67
CA THR A 38 -2.24 -5.77 3.36
C THR A 38 -0.71 -5.72 3.29
N LEU A 39 -0.18 -4.59 2.84
CA LEU A 39 1.24 -4.30 2.75
C LEU A 39 1.53 -3.15 3.72
N GLN A 40 2.25 -3.46 4.79
CA GLN A 40 2.63 -2.47 5.79
C GLN A 40 4.05 -1.97 5.53
N GLY A 41 4.24 -0.69 5.78
CA GLY A 41 5.53 -0.04 5.91
C GLY A 41 6.21 -0.55 7.16
N GLU A 42 7.53 -0.62 7.10
CA GLU A 42 8.37 -0.89 8.25
C GLU A 42 8.56 0.38 9.08
N SER A 43 8.96 0.25 10.34
CA SER A 43 9.14 1.40 11.25
C SER A 43 10.13 2.44 10.73
N HIS A 44 11.12 2.02 9.92
CA HIS A 44 12.10 2.91 9.32
C HIS A 44 11.56 3.73 8.13
N GLU A 45 10.36 3.40 7.64
CA GLU A 45 9.72 4.06 6.50
C GLU A 45 8.65 5.07 6.91
N VAL A 46 8.48 5.30 8.23
CA VAL A 46 7.60 6.34 8.76
C VAL A 46 8.01 7.70 8.21
N ARG A 47 7.01 8.49 7.79
CA ARG A 47 7.19 9.82 7.19
C ARG A 47 6.47 10.89 7.97
N ASP A 48 6.95 12.11 7.75
CA ASP A 48 6.43 13.37 8.30
C ASP A 48 5.07 13.79 7.69
N THR A 49 4.68 13.18 6.58
CA THR A 49 3.44 13.54 5.88
C THR A 49 2.72 12.31 5.33
N GLU A 50 1.40 12.38 5.31
CA GLU A 50 0.52 11.39 4.70
C GLU A 50 0.92 11.11 3.25
N LYS A 51 1.19 12.17 2.47
CA LYS A 51 1.54 12.06 1.05
C LYS A 51 2.79 11.21 0.82
N LYS A 52 3.88 11.48 1.56
CA LYS A 52 5.12 10.70 1.43
C LYS A 52 4.92 9.24 1.86
N ALA A 53 4.15 9.01 2.93
CA ALA A 53 3.82 7.66 3.37
C ALA A 53 3.00 6.91 2.30
N ASN A 54 2.04 7.58 1.66
CA ASN A 54 1.23 7.04 0.57
C ASN A 54 2.05 6.73 -0.69
N GLU A 55 3.04 7.56 -1.04
CA GLU A 55 3.95 7.30 -2.16
C GLU A 55 4.76 6.01 -1.95
N ILE A 56 5.30 5.80 -0.75
CA ILE A 56 6.01 4.56 -0.39
C ILE A 56 5.06 3.36 -0.41
N ALA A 57 3.86 3.53 0.15
CA ALA A 57 2.83 2.50 0.16
C ALA A 57 2.44 2.04 -1.25
N LEU A 58 2.29 2.98 -2.19
CA LEU A 58 2.05 2.69 -3.61
C LEU A 58 3.22 1.93 -4.24
N GLY A 59 4.46 2.35 -3.98
CA GLY A 59 5.67 1.68 -4.48
C GLY A 59 5.74 0.23 -4.02
N LYS A 60 5.51 -0.03 -2.73
CA LYS A 60 5.45 -1.39 -2.17
C LYS A 60 4.35 -2.24 -2.81
N ALA A 61 3.16 -1.66 -3.00
CA ALA A 61 2.05 -2.37 -3.63
C ALA A 61 2.35 -2.78 -5.06
N LYS A 62 2.95 -1.89 -5.86
CA LYS A 62 3.37 -2.23 -7.22
C LYS A 62 4.42 -3.33 -7.23
N LYS A 63 5.45 -3.22 -6.39
CA LYS A 63 6.51 -4.24 -6.26
C LYS A 63 5.96 -5.61 -5.86
N TRP A 64 5.00 -5.64 -4.93
CA TRP A 64 4.33 -6.87 -4.54
C TRP A 64 3.57 -7.49 -5.71
N VAL A 65 2.78 -6.68 -6.45
CA VAL A 65 2.08 -7.14 -7.65
C VAL A 65 3.07 -7.68 -8.70
N ASP A 66 4.20 -6.99 -8.91
CA ASP A 66 5.22 -7.44 -9.85
C ASP A 66 5.86 -8.78 -9.47
N GLN A 67 5.94 -9.10 -8.17
CA GLN A 67 6.46 -10.38 -7.65
C GLN A 67 5.42 -11.51 -7.63
N HIS A 68 4.13 -11.19 -7.70
CA HIS A 68 3.02 -12.15 -7.59
C HIS A 68 2.18 -12.23 -8.88
N GLN A 69 2.73 -11.74 -10.00
CA GLN A 69 2.29 -12.07 -11.35
C GLN A 69 2.79 -13.45 -11.76
#